data_AF-A0A7C5BRB8-F1
#
_entry.id   AF-A0A7C5BRB8-F1
#
_cell.length_a   1.000
_cell.length_b   1.000
_cell.length_c   1.000
_cell.angle_alpha   90.00
_cell.angle_beta   90.00
_cell.angle_gamma   90.00
#
_symmetry.space_group_name_H-M   'P 1'
#
loop_
_entity.id
_entity.type
_entity.pdbx_description
1 polymer ?
#
loop_
_entity_poly.entity_id
_entity_poly.type
_entity_poly.pdbx_seq_one_letter_code
_entity_poly.pdbx_strand_id
1 'polypeptide(L)'
;MILHRNRSGMTLVEMIVAMTVLALLGAGLLTMLMQGVRGWGNGASDEAANSTATTALQRLSYDIREARSATTDGSTLTVTFPLTLTDPASHEVAYDMALNDPVTRSYYVSSGNLVRSVNGAITTLRRGVTSVSFVTAANSVEITVTATQQLGTSVRTQQAMGRVTFRNYH
;
A
#
# COMPACT_ATOMS: atom_id res chain seq x y z
N MET A 1 -63.64 -42.97 -8.61
CA MET A 1 -62.66 -42.31 -9.50
C MET A 1 -61.28 -42.48 -8.87
N ILE A 2 -60.55 -43.52 -9.28
CA ILE A 2 -59.24 -43.88 -8.72
C ILE A 2 -58.17 -43.40 -9.71
N LEU A 3 -57.43 -42.37 -9.33
CA LEU A 3 -56.27 -41.88 -10.08
C LEU A 3 -55.18 -42.96 -10.05
N HIS A 4 -54.94 -43.62 -11.19
CA HIS A 4 -53.78 -44.51 -11.36
C HIS A 4 -52.51 -43.68 -11.24
N ARG A 5 -51.81 -43.83 -10.12
CA ARG A 5 -50.53 -43.19 -9.85
C ARG A 5 -49.45 -43.90 -10.66
N ASN A 6 -49.04 -43.29 -11.77
CA ASN A 6 -48.00 -43.81 -12.65
C ASN A 6 -46.67 -43.90 -11.87
N ARG A 7 -46.24 -45.13 -11.55
CA ARG A 7 -44.95 -45.41 -10.90
C ARG A 7 -44.00 -46.04 -11.93
N SER A 8 -43.50 -45.24 -12.87
CA SER A 8 -42.40 -45.67 -13.73
C SER A 8 -41.09 -45.59 -12.92
N GLY A 9 -40.50 -46.73 -12.60
CA GLY A 9 -39.17 -46.79 -12.00
C GLY A 9 -38.12 -46.27 -12.99
N MET A 10 -37.08 -45.60 -12.48
CA MET A 10 -35.97 -45.13 -13.30
C MET A 10 -35.22 -46.32 -13.91
N THR A 11 -34.94 -46.25 -15.20
CA THR A 11 -34.11 -47.24 -15.88
C THR A 11 -32.64 -47.05 -15.53
N LEU A 12 -31.85 -48.12 -15.61
CA LEU A 12 -30.41 -48.08 -15.33
C LEU A 12 -29.68 -47.07 -16.24
N VAL A 13 -30.13 -46.94 -17.48
CA VAL A 13 -29.59 -45.98 -18.45
C VAL A 13 -29.85 -44.53 -18.01
N GLU A 14 -31.07 -44.21 -17.57
CA GLU A 14 -31.40 -42.87 -17.07
C GLU A 14 -30.54 -42.49 -15.86
N MET A 15 -30.25 -43.44 -14.97
CA MET A 15 -29.36 -43.20 -13.82
C MET A 15 -27.92 -42.89 -14.26
N ILE A 16 -27.37 -43.63 -15.23
CA ILE A 16 -26.00 -43.38 -15.73
C ILE A 16 -25.93 -42.02 -16.43
N VAL A 17 -26.94 -41.68 -17.25
CA VAL A 17 -27.00 -40.38 -17.92
C VAL A 17 -27.15 -39.25 -16.91
N ALA A 18 -28.00 -39.39 -15.89
CA ALA A 18 -28.13 -38.39 -14.84
C ALA A 18 -26.83 -38.18 -14.05
N MET A 19 -26.14 -39.26 -13.69
CA MET A 19 -24.85 -39.19 -12.99
C MET A 19 -23.75 -38.53 -13.82
N THR A 20 -23.67 -38.85 -15.12
CA THR A 20 -22.66 -38.26 -16.01
C THR A 20 -22.90 -36.77 -16.23
N VAL A 21 -24.15 -36.36 -16.45
CA VAL A 21 -24.50 -34.93 -16.54
C VAL A 21 -24.19 -34.21 -15.23
N LEU A 22 -24.55 -34.80 -14.08
CA LEU A 22 -24.28 -34.21 -12.77
C LEU A 22 -22.76 -34.07 -12.52
N ALA A 23 -21.97 -35.07 -12.90
CA ALA A 23 -20.51 -35.03 -12.79
C ALA A 23 -19.89 -33.92 -13.65
N LEU A 24 -20.37 -33.75 -14.90
CA LEU A 24 -19.92 -32.67 -15.78
C LEU A 24 -20.27 -31.29 -15.24
N LEU A 25 -21.51 -31.12 -14.74
CA LEU A 25 -21.94 -29.88 -14.09
C LEU A 25 -21.12 -29.59 -12.83
N GLY A 26 -20.88 -30.60 -12.00
CA GLY A 26 -20.06 -30.49 -10.80
C GLY A 26 -18.62 -30.08 -11.12
N ALA A 27 -18.00 -30.68 -12.13
CA ALA A 27 -16.67 -30.31 -12.59
C ALA A 27 -16.63 -28.86 -13.07
N GLY A 28 -17.61 -28.44 -13.88
CA GLY A 28 -17.73 -27.06 -14.35
C GLY A 28 -17.82 -26.05 -13.19
N LEU A 29 -18.71 -26.30 -12.22
CA LEU A 29 -18.89 -25.44 -11.05
C LEU A 29 -17.61 -25.34 -10.19
N LEU A 30 -16.92 -26.46 -9.97
CA LEU A 30 -15.66 -26.46 -9.21
C LEU A 30 -14.59 -25.61 -9.89
N THR A 31 -14.46 -25.69 -11.22
CA THR A 31 -13.48 -24.86 -11.94
C THR A 31 -13.81 -23.37 -11.84
N MET A 32 -15.09 -22.98 -11.93
CA MET A 32 -15.52 -21.59 -11.76
C MET A 32 -15.23 -21.08 -10.34
N LEU A 33 -15.53 -21.89 -9.31
CA LEU A 33 -15.25 -21.53 -7.92
C LEU A 33 -13.74 -21.33 -7.66
N MET A 34 -12.90 -22.24 -8.17
CA MET A 34 -11.45 -22.12 -8.03
C MET A 34 -10.90 -20.87 -8.73
N GLN A 35 -11.43 -20.53 -9.90
CA GLN A 35 -11.06 -19.29 -10.60
C GLN A 35 -11.50 -18.05 -9.82
N GLY A 36 -12.71 -18.06 -9.24
CA GLY A 36 -13.23 -16.98 -8.41
C GLY A 36 -12.34 -16.72 -7.18
N VAL A 37 -11.97 -17.77 -6.44
CA VAL A 37 -11.10 -17.65 -5.25
C VAL A 37 -9.72 -17.09 -5.62
N ARG A 38 -9.13 -17.56 -6.72
CA ARG A 38 -7.84 -17.05 -7.21
C ARG A 38 -7.94 -15.59 -7.67
N GLY A 39 -9.02 -15.23 -8.39
CA GLY A 39 -9.29 -13.87 -8.83
C GLY A 39 -9.43 -12.91 -7.64
N TRP A 40 -10.19 -13.32 -6.62
CA TRP A 40 -10.34 -12.54 -5.39
C TRP A 40 -9.00 -12.35 -4.66
N GLY A 41 -8.20 -13.41 -4.47
CA GLY A 41 -6.89 -13.30 -3.82
C GLY A 41 -5.92 -12.37 -4.55
N ASN A 42 -5.96 -12.39 -5.89
CA ASN A 42 -5.20 -11.45 -6.71
C ASN A 42 -5.65 -10.00 -6.50
N GLY A 43 -6.96 -9.73 -6.59
CA GLY A 43 -7.50 -8.38 -6.41
C GLY A 43 -7.26 -7.83 -5.00
N ALA A 44 -7.42 -8.67 -3.98
CA ALA A 44 -7.16 -8.28 -2.60
C ALA A 44 -5.67 -7.94 -2.37
N SER A 45 -4.75 -8.71 -2.95
CA SER A 45 -3.31 -8.43 -2.84
C SER A 45 -2.93 -7.13 -3.54
N ASP A 46 -3.56 -6.87 -4.68
CA ASP A 46 -3.34 -5.68 -5.50
C ASP A 46 -3.79 -4.41 -4.76
N GLU A 47 -5.01 -4.44 -4.22
CA GLU A 47 -5.57 -3.35 -3.42
C GLU A 47 -4.74 -3.10 -2.16
N ALA A 48 -4.31 -4.16 -1.46
CA ALA A 48 -3.48 -4.02 -0.28
C ALA A 48 -2.12 -3.37 -0.59
N ALA A 49 -1.49 -3.74 -1.72
CA ALA A 49 -0.22 -3.16 -2.15
C ALA A 49 -0.40 -1.68 -2.54
N ASN A 50 -1.42 -1.37 -3.34
CA ASN A 50 -1.72 -0.02 -3.78
C ASN A 50 -2.06 0.91 -2.59
N SER A 51 -2.92 0.46 -1.68
CA SER A 51 -3.29 1.19 -0.46
C SER A 51 -2.06 1.47 0.41
N THR A 52 -1.15 0.50 0.52
CA THR A 52 0.08 0.65 1.30
C THR A 52 1.04 1.66 0.66
N ALA A 53 1.28 1.58 -0.66
CA ALA A 53 2.12 2.54 -1.37
C ALA A 53 1.55 3.96 -1.27
N THR A 54 0.24 4.12 -1.50
CA THR A 54 -0.43 5.43 -1.46
C THR A 54 -0.42 6.04 -0.06
N THR A 55 -0.73 5.25 0.98
CA THR A 55 -0.70 5.75 2.36
C THR A 55 0.72 6.13 2.79
N ALA A 56 1.73 5.36 2.39
CA ALA A 56 3.13 5.67 2.64
C ALA A 56 3.54 6.99 1.97
N LEU A 57 3.19 7.16 0.69
CA LEU A 57 3.45 8.38 -0.07
C LEU A 57 2.78 9.60 0.58
N GLN A 58 1.52 9.47 1.01
CA GLN A 58 0.81 10.56 1.71
C GLN A 58 1.51 10.92 3.03
N ARG A 59 1.86 9.94 3.87
CA ARG A 59 2.55 10.18 5.14
C ARG A 59 3.91 10.85 4.93
N LEU A 60 4.69 10.42 3.94
CA LEU A 60 5.92 11.10 3.54
C LEU A 60 5.64 12.52 3.11
N SER A 61 4.68 12.70 2.22
CA SER A 61 4.36 14.00 1.64
C SER A 61 3.95 15.02 2.71
N TYR A 62 3.12 14.61 3.67
CA TYR A 62 2.75 15.47 4.79
C TYR A 62 3.95 15.85 5.66
N ASP A 63 4.82 14.89 5.97
CA ASP A 63 5.95 15.13 6.86
C ASP A 63 7.04 16.01 6.20
N ILE A 64 7.29 15.83 4.90
CA ILE A 64 8.31 16.61 4.18
C ILE A 64 7.82 17.97 3.67
N ARG A 65 6.49 18.21 3.64
CA ARG A 65 5.94 19.47 3.09
C ARG A 65 6.41 20.70 3.84
N GLU A 66 6.63 20.58 5.15
CA GLU A 66 7.13 21.66 6.01
C GLU A 66 8.66 21.83 5.95
N ALA A 67 9.35 21.04 5.10
CA ALA A 67 10.78 21.18 4.92
C ALA A 67 11.17 22.52 4.29
N ARG A 68 12.43 22.91 4.53
CA ARG A 68 13.10 24.01 3.84
C ARG A 68 13.91 23.50 2.65
N SER A 69 14.65 22.41 2.84
CA SER A 69 15.47 21.79 1.82
C SER A 69 15.57 20.29 2.05
N ALA A 70 15.93 19.55 0.99
CA ALA A 70 16.26 18.15 1.10
C ALA A 70 17.40 17.78 0.15
N THR A 71 18.17 16.79 0.57
CA THR A 71 19.20 16.13 -0.21
C THR A 71 18.91 14.64 -0.24
N THR A 72 19.28 13.96 -1.32
CA THR A 72 19.06 12.51 -1.43
C THR A 72 20.29 11.79 -1.96
N ASP A 73 20.48 10.55 -1.51
CA ASP A 73 21.40 9.57 -2.09
C ASP A 73 20.70 8.61 -3.08
N GLY A 74 19.42 8.88 -3.40
CA GLY A 74 18.53 8.07 -4.22
C GLY A 74 17.56 7.20 -3.40
N SER A 75 17.98 6.64 -2.27
CA SER A 75 17.17 5.70 -1.45
C SER A 75 16.87 6.21 -0.04
N THR A 76 17.67 7.16 0.41
CA THR A 76 17.53 7.93 1.64
C THR A 76 17.30 9.39 1.25
N LEU A 77 16.30 10.01 1.86
CA LEU A 77 16.07 11.44 1.80
C LEU A 77 16.47 12.05 3.14
N THR A 78 17.41 12.98 3.13
CA THR A 78 17.74 13.79 4.31
C THR A 78 17.11 15.16 4.14
N VAL A 79 16.31 15.55 5.12
CA VAL A 79 15.46 16.75 5.06
C VAL A 79 15.83 17.68 6.21
N THR A 80 15.99 18.95 5.88
CA THR A 80 16.23 20.03 6.83
C THR A 80 14.98 20.87 6.98
N PHE A 81 14.55 21.05 8.23
CA PHE A 81 13.38 21.86 8.59
C PHE A 81 13.83 23.22 9.11
N PRO A 82 12.98 24.27 9.01
CA PRO A 82 13.21 25.51 9.73
C PRO A 82 13.13 25.28 11.25
N LEU A 83 13.88 26.06 12.02
CA LEU A 83 13.88 25.97 13.48
C LEU A 83 12.50 26.37 14.02
N THR A 84 11.95 25.61 14.97
CA THR A 84 10.74 26.02 15.70
C THR A 84 11.11 26.84 16.92
N LEU A 85 10.59 28.05 17.03
CA LEU A 85 10.67 28.89 18.22
C LEU A 85 9.35 28.80 18.99
N THR A 86 9.45 28.61 20.31
CA THR A 86 8.29 28.66 21.20
C THR A 86 8.33 29.98 21.96
N ASP A 87 7.27 30.77 21.88
CA ASP A 87 7.14 31.98 22.67
C ASP A 87 6.92 31.62 24.15
N PRO A 88 7.79 32.07 25.08
CA PRO A 88 7.68 31.75 26.51
C PRO A 88 6.43 32.30 27.19
N ALA A 89 5.77 33.32 26.64
CA ALA A 89 4.57 33.90 27.24
C ALA A 89 3.28 33.19 26.76
N SER A 90 3.14 33.05 25.44
CA SER A 90 1.93 32.47 24.82
C SER A 90 1.99 30.96 24.63
N HIS A 91 3.19 30.36 24.74
CA HIS A 91 3.48 28.98 24.35
C HIS A 91 3.15 28.67 22.87
N GLU A 92 2.99 29.70 22.03
CA GLU A 92 2.80 29.53 20.60
C GLU A 92 4.11 29.06 19.95
N VAL A 93 3.98 28.14 18.99
CA VAL A 93 5.11 27.60 18.24
C VAL A 93 5.07 28.17 16.83
N ALA A 94 6.12 28.86 16.43
CA ALA A 94 6.29 29.41 15.09
C ALA A 94 7.60 28.92 14.47
N TYR A 95 7.63 28.86 13.14
CA TYR A 95 8.87 28.58 12.42
C TYR A 95 9.69 29.86 12.26
N ASP A 96 10.96 29.80 12.64
CA ASP A 96 11.97 30.76 12.23
C ASP A 96 12.45 30.39 10.83
N MET A 97 12.08 31.20 9.84
CA MET A 97 12.44 30.96 8.44
C MET A 97 13.90 31.31 8.13
N ALA A 98 14.60 32.02 9.02
CA ALA A 98 16.00 32.35 8.85
C ALA A 98 16.90 31.19 9.28
N LEU A 99 16.56 30.50 10.36
CA LEU A 99 17.38 29.47 10.97
C LEU A 99 16.95 28.04 10.59
N ASN A 100 17.94 27.16 10.44
CA ASN A 100 17.69 25.74 10.25
C ASN A 100 17.64 25.04 11.60
N ASP A 101 16.73 24.07 11.73
CA ASP A 101 16.80 23.10 12.80
C ASP A 101 18.13 22.32 12.66
N PRO A 102 18.97 22.28 13.71
CA PRO A 102 20.20 21.49 13.68
C PRO A 102 19.93 19.99 13.52
N VAL A 103 18.70 19.54 13.79
CA VAL A 103 18.31 18.14 13.68
C VAL A 103 17.69 17.85 12.31
N THR A 104 18.47 17.22 11.45
CA THR A 104 17.97 16.69 10.17
C THR A 104 17.10 15.45 10.39
N ARG A 105 16.11 15.25 9.51
CA ARG A 105 15.29 14.02 9.49
C ARG A 105 15.64 13.21 8.24
N SER A 106 15.90 11.92 8.42
CA SER A 106 16.20 11.01 7.32
C SER A 106 15.06 10.03 7.09
N TYR A 107 14.67 9.82 5.83
CA TYR A 107 13.59 8.93 5.40
C TYR A 107 14.16 7.85 4.50
N TYR A 108 13.92 6.59 4.84
CA TYR A 108 14.41 5.44 4.09
C TYR A 108 13.56 4.20 4.40
N VAL A 109 13.78 3.12 3.66
CA VAL A 109 13.17 1.82 3.95
C VAL A 109 14.15 0.97 4.75
N SER A 110 13.67 0.41 5.87
CA SER A 110 14.41 -0.54 6.71
C SER A 110 13.53 -1.73 7.04
N SER A 111 13.99 -2.93 6.71
CA SER A 111 13.29 -4.19 7.02
C SER A 111 11.83 -4.21 6.56
N GLY A 112 11.57 -3.72 5.34
CA GLY A 112 10.21 -3.67 4.76
C GLY A 112 9.31 -2.57 5.35
N ASN A 113 9.87 -1.63 6.10
CA ASN A 113 9.15 -0.51 6.68
C ASN A 113 9.73 0.80 6.18
N LEU A 114 8.86 1.72 5.77
CA LEU A 114 9.22 3.11 5.59
C LEU A 114 9.38 3.74 6.98
N VAL A 115 10.57 4.26 7.25
CA VAL A 115 10.93 4.83 8.53
C VAL A 115 11.41 6.26 8.39
N ARG A 116 11.30 7.00 9.50
CA ARG A 116 11.90 8.30 9.72
C ARG A 116 12.89 8.17 10.87
N SER A 117 14.14 8.59 10.65
CA SER A 117 15.16 8.70 11.68
C SER A 117 15.36 10.17 12.04
N VAL A 118 15.31 10.48 13.34
CA VAL A 118 15.58 11.81 13.88
C VAL A 118 16.60 11.64 15.00
N ASN A 119 17.82 12.15 14.79
CA ASN A 119 18.93 11.98 15.74
C ASN A 119 19.14 10.51 16.18
N GLY A 120 19.02 9.57 15.24
CA GLY A 120 19.14 8.12 15.49
C GLY A 120 17.88 7.43 16.04
N ALA A 121 16.87 8.19 16.48
CA ALA A 121 15.59 7.62 16.90
C ALA A 121 14.73 7.28 15.68
N ILE A 122 14.37 6.00 15.52
CA ILE A 122 13.61 5.49 14.38
C ILE A 122 12.11 5.47 14.70
N THR A 123 11.32 6.15 13.88
CA THR A 123 9.85 6.10 13.88
C THR A 123 9.36 5.40 12.61
N THR A 124 8.49 4.39 12.75
CA THR A 124 7.88 3.73 11.58
C THR A 124 6.74 4.57 11.03
N LEU A 125 6.86 5.03 9.78
CA LEU A 125 5.80 5.74 9.08
C LEU A 125 4.80 4.78 8.44
N ARG A 126 5.27 3.72 7.79
CA ARG A 126 4.40 2.70 7.18
C ARG A 126 5.11 1.36 7.06
N ARG A 127 4.38 0.27 7.30
CA ARG A 127 4.87 -1.10 7.09
C ARG A 127 4.49 -1.63 5.71
N GLY A 128 5.22 -2.63 5.22
CA GLY A 128 4.94 -3.27 3.94
C GLY A 128 5.41 -2.46 2.73
N VAL A 129 6.39 -1.58 2.94
CA VAL A 129 7.04 -0.81 1.88
C VAL A 129 8.34 -1.53 1.52
N THR A 130 8.46 -1.94 0.26
CA THR A 130 9.61 -2.71 -0.24
C THR A 130 10.78 -1.81 -0.58
N SER A 131 10.52 -0.67 -1.23
CA SER A 131 11.54 0.32 -1.56
C SER A 131 10.94 1.71 -1.63
N VAL A 132 11.80 2.71 -1.50
CA VAL A 132 11.49 4.09 -1.81
C VAL A 132 12.64 4.65 -2.63
N SER A 133 12.33 5.51 -3.59
CA SER A 133 13.33 6.34 -4.24
C SER A 133 12.91 7.80 -4.24
N PHE A 134 13.92 8.66 -4.24
CA PHE A 134 13.74 10.10 -4.18
C PHE A 134 14.55 10.78 -5.27
N VAL A 135 13.96 11.81 -5.86
CA VAL A 135 14.64 12.72 -6.77
C VAL A 135 14.37 14.14 -6.27
N THR A 136 15.43 14.80 -5.81
CA THR A 136 15.35 16.17 -5.31
C THR A 136 15.55 17.17 -6.45
N ALA A 137 14.68 18.17 -6.51
CA ALA A 137 14.89 19.42 -7.26
C ALA A 137 15.04 20.57 -6.27
N ALA A 138 15.27 21.79 -6.76
CA ALA A 138 15.54 22.97 -5.93
C ALA A 138 14.51 23.17 -4.80
N ASN A 139 13.21 23.13 -5.11
CA ASN A 139 12.12 23.40 -4.17
C ASN A 139 11.15 22.23 -3.97
N SER A 140 11.47 21.04 -4.47
CA SER A 140 10.54 19.90 -4.44
C SER A 140 11.26 18.56 -4.45
N VAL A 141 10.59 17.53 -3.96
CA VAL A 141 11.04 16.13 -4.06
C VAL A 141 10.01 15.32 -4.80
N GLU A 142 10.45 14.56 -5.79
CA GLU A 142 9.68 13.47 -6.36
C GLU A 142 9.98 12.19 -5.58
N ILE A 143 8.93 11.51 -5.17
CA ILE A 143 8.96 10.30 -4.35
C ILE A 143 8.33 9.18 -5.17
N THR A 144 9.02 8.06 -5.26
CA THR A 144 8.44 6.80 -5.75
C THR A 144 8.47 5.79 -4.61
N VAL A 145 7.29 5.30 -4.22
CA VAL A 145 7.14 4.26 -3.19
C VAL A 145 6.72 2.97 -3.85
N THR A 146 7.44 1.88 -3.58
CA THR A 146 7.07 0.53 -4.00
C THR A 146 6.63 -0.28 -2.80
N ALA A 147 5.45 -0.89 -2.86
CA ALA A 147 4.94 -1.81 -1.85
C ALA A 147 4.64 -3.17 -2.48
N THR A 148 5.03 -4.24 -1.80
CA THR A 148 4.71 -5.62 -2.18
C THR A 148 3.86 -6.25 -1.09
N GLN A 149 2.73 -6.83 -1.47
CA GLN A 149 1.83 -7.54 -0.57
C GLN A 149 1.59 -8.96 -1.07
N GLN A 150 1.42 -9.88 -0.12
CA GLN A 150 1.10 -11.27 -0.38
C GLN A 150 -0.14 -11.68 0.40
N LEU A 151 -1.19 -12.10 -0.31
CA LEU A 151 -2.35 -12.76 0.31
C LEU A 151 -2.51 -14.15 -0.31
N GLY A 152 -2.36 -15.17 0.55
CA GLY A 152 -2.28 -16.56 0.11
C GLY A 152 -1.04 -16.81 -0.74
N THR A 153 -1.24 -17.28 -1.96
CA THR A 153 -0.17 -17.53 -2.95
C THR A 153 0.02 -16.39 -3.94
N SER A 154 -0.82 -15.34 -3.88
CA SER A 154 -0.71 -14.19 -4.77
C SER A 154 0.23 -13.16 -4.18
N VAL A 155 1.25 -12.77 -4.95
CA VAL A 155 2.17 -11.68 -4.62
C VAL A 155 1.92 -10.56 -5.63
N ARG A 156 1.69 -9.34 -5.14
CA ARG A 156 1.47 -8.16 -5.97
C ARG A 156 2.38 -7.03 -5.52
N THR A 157 2.97 -6.35 -6.49
CA THR A 157 3.82 -5.18 -6.30
C THR A 157 3.15 -3.99 -6.94
N GLN A 158 3.03 -2.91 -6.19
CA GLN A 158 2.42 -1.66 -6.64
C GLN A 158 3.36 -0.50 -6.36
N GLN A 159 3.26 0.53 -7.21
CA GLN A 159 4.04 1.75 -7.11
C GLN A 159 3.13 2.96 -7.01
N ALA A 160 3.48 3.88 -6.11
CA ALA A 160 2.85 5.18 -6.00
C ALA A 160 3.92 6.25 -6.18
N MET A 161 3.68 7.19 -7.10
CA MET A 161 4.55 8.31 -7.38
C MET A 161 3.88 9.61 -6.97
N GLY A 162 4.65 10.54 -6.40
CA GLY A 162 4.14 11.85 -6.03
C GLY A 162 5.25 12.88 -5.96
N ARG A 163 4.89 14.14 -6.17
CA ARG A 163 5.80 15.28 -6.03
C ARG A 163 5.34 16.18 -4.91
N VAL A 164 6.27 16.59 -4.07
CA VAL A 164 6.00 17.45 -2.92
C VAL A 164 6.86 18.69 -3.03
N THR A 165 6.21 19.85 -3.00
CA THR A 165 6.89 21.15 -2.97
C THR A 165 7.04 21.60 -1.53
N PHE A 166 8.22 22.09 -1.18
CA PHE A 166 8.53 22.60 0.15
C PHE A 166 7.79 23.91 0.40
N ARG A 167 7.16 24.00 1.58
CA ARG A 167 6.45 25.22 2.00
C ARG A 167 7.41 26.31 2.45
N ASN A 168 8.51 25.93 3.09
CA ASN A 168 9.44 26.85 3.73
C ASN A 168 10.72 27.06 2.89
N TYR A 169 10.63 26.88 1.56
CA TYR A 169 11.74 27.13 0.64
C TYR A 169 11.95 28.63 0.43
N HIS A 170 13.16 29.11 0.69
CA HIS A 170 13.60 30.50 0.53
C HIS A 170 15.05 30.55 0.06
#